data_AF-C3MN51-F1
#
_entry.id   AF-C3MN51-F1
#
_cell.length_a   1.000
_cell.length_b   1.000
_cell.length_c   1.000
_cell.angle_alpha   90.00
_cell.angle_beta   90.00
_cell.angle_gamma   90.00
#
_symmetry.space_group_name_H-M   'P 1'
#
loop_
_entity.id
_entity.type
_entity.pdbx_description
1 polymer ?
#
loop_
_entity_poly.entity_id
_entity_poly.type
_entity_poly.pdbx_seq_one_letter_code
_entity_poly.pdbx_strand_id
1 'polypeptide(L)'
;MYILYMKTIMIRDDVYRKLVEIKGDKSFSEIIEELIEESLTVRRRKLEKYFGILNEEEAEEMMKEIKEVRKITDESINRKLSNY
;
A
#
# COMPACT_ATOMS: atom_id res chain seq x y z
N MET A 1 -10.72 21.11 24.64
CA MET A 1 -11.30 20.04 25.47
C MET A 1 -12.05 19.10 24.52
N TYR A 2 -11.48 17.95 24.19
CA TYR A 2 -12.16 16.96 23.34
C TYR A 2 -13.10 16.12 24.21
N ILE A 3 -14.38 16.08 23.86
CA ILE A 3 -15.37 15.22 24.52
C ILE A 3 -15.25 13.84 23.88
N LEU A 4 -14.79 12.85 24.65
CA LEU A 4 -14.82 11.44 24.25
C LEU A 4 -16.27 10.95 24.27
N TYR A 5 -16.90 10.87 23.11
CA TYR A 5 -18.24 10.29 22.99
C TYR A 5 -18.16 8.77 22.96
N MET A 6 -18.57 8.14 24.06
CA MET A 6 -18.74 6.69 24.09
C MET A 6 -19.93 6.28 23.22
N LYS A 7 -19.76 5.22 22.45
CA LYS A 7 -20.81 4.59 21.64
C LYS A 7 -20.93 3.13 22.05
N THR A 8 -22.17 2.63 22.13
CA THR A 8 -22.42 1.20 22.33
C THR A 8 -22.50 0.54 20.96
N ILE A 9 -21.76 -0.55 20.77
CA ILE A 9 -21.83 -1.39 19.58
C ILE A 9 -22.19 -2.80 20.01
N MET A 10 -23.00 -3.48 19.19
CA MET A 10 -23.21 -4.92 19.35
C MET A 10 -22.24 -5.66 18.43
N ILE A 11 -21.55 -6.65 18.98
CA ILE A 11 -20.65 -7.53 18.24
C ILE A 11 -21.02 -8.98 18.53
N ARG A 12 -20.63 -9.87 17.63
CA ARG A 12 -20.82 -11.31 17.86
C ARG A 12 -19.93 -11.79 19.00
N ASP A 13 -20.40 -12.81 19.70
CA ASP A 13 -19.69 -13.40 20.85
C ASP A 13 -18.29 -13.93 20.46
N ASP A 14 -18.15 -14.52 19.27
CA ASP A 14 -16.87 -15.01 18.76
C ASP A 14 -15.84 -13.88 18.57
N VAL A 15 -16.31 -12.69 18.15
CA VAL A 15 -15.48 -11.50 17.98
C VAL A 15 -15.10 -10.92 19.34
N TYR A 16 -16.06 -10.86 20.27
CA TYR A 16 -15.80 -10.40 21.64
C TYR A 16 -14.71 -11.21 22.32
N ARG A 17 -14.78 -12.55 22.25
CA ARG A 17 -13.76 -13.44 22.84
C ARG A 17 -12.36 -13.19 22.27
N LYS A 18 -12.25 -13.05 20.95
CA LYS A 18 -10.97 -12.72 20.29
C LYS A 18 -10.41 -11.38 20.77
N LEU A 19 -11.27 -10.37 20.91
CA LEU A 19 -10.85 -9.08 21.43
C LEU A 19 -10.39 -9.17 22.89
N VAL A 20 -11.06 -9.97 23.73
CA VAL A 20 -10.63 -10.21 25.12
C VAL A 20 -9.26 -10.88 25.19
N GLU A 21 -9.00 -11.87 24.35
CA GLU A 21 -7.70 -12.57 24.30
C GLU A 21 -6.54 -11.62 23.91
N ILE A 22 -6.80 -10.70 22.98
CA ILE A 22 -5.81 -9.71 22.51
C ILE A 22 -5.65 -8.57 23.53
N LYS A 23 -6.69 -8.30 24.34
CA LYS A 23 -6.81 -7.07 25.11
C LYS A 23 -5.78 -6.89 26.21
N GLY A 24 -5.45 -7.96 26.94
CA GLY A 24 -4.64 -7.86 28.15
C GLY A 24 -5.19 -6.77 29.09
N ASP A 25 -4.33 -5.82 29.44
CA ASP A 25 -4.63 -4.71 30.36
C ASP A 25 -5.21 -3.44 29.67
N LYS A 26 -5.24 -3.40 28.32
CA LYS A 26 -5.71 -2.22 27.56
C LYS A 26 -7.23 -2.13 27.55
N SER A 27 -7.81 -1.00 27.17
CA SER A 27 -9.25 -0.90 26.88
C SER A 27 -9.61 -1.43 25.50
N PHE A 28 -10.87 -1.82 25.29
CA PHE A 28 -11.34 -2.24 23.96
C PHE A 28 -11.19 -1.12 22.92
N SER A 29 -11.36 0.15 23.32
CA SER A 29 -11.18 1.29 22.43
C SER A 29 -9.73 1.40 21.95
N GLU A 30 -8.75 1.24 22.85
CA GLU A 30 -7.32 1.28 22.50
C GLU A 30 -6.94 0.17 21.51
N ILE A 31 -7.42 -1.05 21.71
CA ILE A 31 -7.12 -2.16 20.78
C ILE A 31 -7.79 -1.94 19.43
N ILE A 32 -9.03 -1.45 19.42
CA ILE A 32 -9.72 -1.15 18.17
C ILE A 32 -8.96 -0.05 17.42
N GLU A 33 -8.46 0.97 18.12
CA GLU A 33 -7.64 2.03 17.55
C GLU A 33 -6.32 1.49 17.00
N GLU A 34 -5.57 0.71 17.77
CA GLU A 34 -4.33 0.04 17.33
C GLU A 34 -4.55 -0.83 16.09
N LEU A 35 -5.60 -1.67 16.09
CA LEU A 35 -5.94 -2.52 14.95
C LEU A 35 -6.33 -1.70 13.71
N ILE A 36 -7.00 -0.56 13.88
CA ILE A 36 -7.32 0.35 12.78
C ILE A 36 -6.05 1.00 12.24
N GLU A 37 -5.18 1.52 13.12
CA GLU A 37 -3.93 2.18 12.75
C GLU A 37 -2.93 1.23 12.09
N GLU A 38 -2.74 0.03 12.64
CA GLU A 38 -1.94 -1.03 12.02
C GLU A 38 -2.48 -1.36 10.63
N SER A 39 -3.81 -1.50 10.49
CA SER A 39 -4.43 -1.80 9.20
C SER A 39 -4.24 -0.67 8.18
N LEU A 40 -4.31 0.59 8.59
CA LEU A 40 -4.03 1.74 7.74
C LEU A 40 -2.55 1.81 7.35
N THR A 41 -1.66 1.54 8.29
CA THR A 41 -0.21 1.54 8.06
C THR A 41 0.19 0.41 7.11
N VAL A 42 -0.35 -0.80 7.32
CA VAL A 42 -0.14 -1.94 6.42
C VAL A 42 -0.75 -1.68 5.04
N ARG A 43 -1.94 -1.06 4.96
CA ARG A 43 -2.54 -0.64 3.69
C ARG A 43 -1.68 0.39 2.98
N ARG A 44 -1.17 1.39 3.69
CA ARG A 44 -0.28 2.43 3.15
C ARG A 44 1.04 1.84 2.66
N ARG A 45 1.69 0.96 3.44
CA ARG A 45 2.91 0.25 2.99
C ARG A 45 2.64 -0.66 1.79
N LYS A 46 1.48 -1.32 1.72
CA LYS A 46 1.09 -2.10 0.54
C LYS A 46 0.91 -1.18 -0.67
N LEU A 47 0.25 -0.03 -0.51
CA LEU A 47 0.12 0.96 -1.57
C LEU A 47 1.50 1.50 -1.99
N GLU A 48 2.40 1.85 -1.07
CA GLU A 48 3.77 2.27 -1.39
C GLU A 48 4.57 1.16 -2.08
N LYS A 49 4.38 -0.11 -1.68
CA LYS A 49 5.03 -1.26 -2.33
C LYS A 49 4.51 -1.51 -3.76
N TYR A 50 3.22 -1.28 -4.02
CA TYR A 50 2.60 -1.56 -5.32
C TYR A 50 2.53 -0.34 -6.26
N PHE A 51 2.46 0.86 -5.69
CA PHE A 51 2.48 2.16 -6.39
C PHE A 51 3.80 2.88 -6.13
N GLY A 52 4.91 2.14 -6.05
CA GLY A 52 6.25 2.65 -5.76
C GLY A 52 6.43 4.05 -6.33
N ILE A 53 6.45 5.05 -5.45
CA ILE A 53 6.83 6.40 -5.83
C ILE A 53 8.32 6.28 -6.11
N LEU A 54 8.66 6.09 -7.38
CA LEU A 54 10.03 6.16 -7.83
C LEU A 54 10.58 7.51 -7.35
N ASN A 55 11.69 7.49 -6.65
CA ASN A 55 12.41 8.72 -6.42
C ASN A 55 12.94 9.28 -7.77
N GLU A 56 13.36 10.53 -7.80
CA GLU A 56 13.72 11.22 -9.05
C GLU A 56 14.83 10.47 -9.83
N GLU A 57 15.79 9.89 -9.12
CA GLU A 57 16.89 9.11 -9.70
C GLU A 57 16.40 7.78 -10.29
N GLU A 58 15.58 7.02 -9.56
CA GLU A 58 14.95 5.78 -10.02
C GLU A 58 14.03 6.02 -11.24
N ALA A 59 13.31 7.13 -11.24
CA ALA A 59 12.45 7.53 -12.35
C ALA A 59 13.26 7.89 -13.60
N GLU A 60 14.38 8.60 -13.44
CA GLU A 60 15.28 8.95 -14.52
C GLU A 60 15.97 7.73 -15.13
N GLU A 61 16.46 6.80 -14.31
CA GLU A 61 17.04 5.54 -14.79
C GLU A 61 16.02 4.72 -15.58
N MET A 62 14.82 4.54 -15.03
CA MET A 62 13.75 3.83 -15.73
C MET A 62 13.37 4.51 -17.05
N MET A 63 13.35 5.85 -17.10
CA MET A 63 13.12 6.57 -18.36
C MET A 63 14.24 6.38 -19.39
N LYS A 64 15.50 6.26 -18.96
CA LYS A 64 16.63 5.97 -19.86
C LYS A 64 16.48 4.58 -20.45
N GLU A 65 16.22 3.57 -19.63
CA GLU A 65 16.01 2.19 -20.09
C GLU A 65 14.87 2.09 -21.11
N ILE A 66 13.72 2.73 -20.83
CA ILE A 66 12.57 2.74 -21.75
C ILE A 66 12.94 3.38 -23.10
N LYS A 67 13.72 4.47 -23.10
CA LYS A 67 14.15 5.14 -24.34
C LYS A 67 15.09 4.26 -25.16
N GLU A 68 16.02 3.56 -24.51
CA GLU A 68 16.95 2.66 -25.20
C GLU A 68 16.20 1.47 -25.84
N VAL A 69 15.29 0.84 -25.11
CA VAL A 69 14.48 -0.27 -25.64
C VAL A 69 13.64 0.18 -26.84
N ARG A 70 13.01 1.36 -26.78
CA ARG A 70 12.24 1.91 -27.91
C ARG A 70 13.13 2.16 -29.12
N LYS A 71 14.31 2.76 -28.91
CA LYS A 71 15.27 3.02 -29.99
C LYS A 71 15.72 1.74 -30.69
N ILE A 72 16.06 0.70 -29.92
CA ILE A 72 16.43 -0.63 -30.46
C ILE A 72 15.26 -1.21 -31.26
N THR A 73 14.04 -1.08 -30.74
CA THR A 73 12.83 -1.57 -31.40
C THR A 73 12.60 -0.85 -32.73
N ASP A 74 12.68 0.48 -32.75
CA ASP A 74 12.51 1.30 -33.95
C ASP A 74 13.59 1.03 -35.00
N GLU A 75 14.86 0.89 -34.60
CA GLU A 75 15.96 0.51 -35.49
C GLU A 75 15.75 -0.89 -36.09
N SER A 76 15.26 -1.84 -35.29
CA SER A 76 14.98 -3.20 -35.74
C SER A 76 13.81 -3.25 -36.75
N ILE A 77 12.80 -2.40 -36.56
CA ILE A 77 11.65 -2.26 -37.46
C ILE A 77 12.08 -1.61 -38.77
N ASN A 78 12.82 -0.48 -38.70
CA ASN A 78 13.31 0.22 -39.87
C ASN A 78 14.24 -0.63 -40.73
N ARG A 79 15.11 -1.45 -40.10
CA ARG A 79 15.97 -2.39 -40.82
C ARG A 79 15.16 -3.47 -41.56
N LYS A 80 14.05 -3.95 -41.00
CA LYS A 80 13.17 -4.92 -41.67
C LYS A 80 12.42 -4.30 -42.85
N LEU A 81 12.00 -3.04 -42.73
CA LEU A 81 11.31 -2.31 -43.80
C LEU A 81 12.24 -1.93 -44.96
N SER A 82 13.53 -1.65 -44.70
CA SER A 82 14.51 -1.31 -45.74
C SER A 82 14.99 -2.51 -46.59
N ASN A 83 14.66 -3.75 -46.20
CA ASN A 83 15.03 -4.97 -46.94
C ASN A 83 13.87 -5.50 -47.82
N TYR A 84 12.80 -4.72 -47.98
CA TYR A 84 11.73 -4.90 -48.96
C TYR A 84 11.82 -3.81 -50.03
#